data_AF-A0A963J8W5-F1
#
_entry.id   AF-A0A963J8W5-F1
#
_cell.length_a   1.000
_cell.length_b   1.000
_cell.length_c   1.000
_cell.angle_alpha   90.00
_cell.angle_beta   90.00
_cell.angle_gamma   90.00
#
_symmetry.space_group_name_H-M   'P 1'
#
loop_
_entity.id
_entity.type
_entity.pdbx_description
1 polymer ?
#
loop_
_entity_poly.entity_id
_entity_poly.type
_entity_poly.pdbx_seq_one_letter_code
_entity_poly.pdbx_strand_id
1 'polypeptide(L)'
;MNRPTPAIVPRSAVRPLPRWALLLLCAAYVLPGFIGRDPWRGADVTAYGYMLQLAGGHTPWLAPLLGGLAPESDGLLPYWLGAWTMQATQAFLPSVLATRIPFALLLVLTLWATWWAIYVLARSPGAQPVAFAFGGEASPSDYARAIADGGLLALLASLGLAQPAHETSAYLTQLCGTALVFYGLAAMPRHRWRPWLALGVGLPGLVLSGAPVLAVLYGAGGTVLRLWDGDERRPGAAAVRGAALALGLLTLATALLAWQLGLWERRVSWPDFEKEARSLARLLLWFTWPAWPLALWTLWRWRRHVFVLPLQRHLWLPLWFALCALMAMTVSRPADRALLLGLPALAALAAFALPTLKRSVSALIDWFTLLFFTASAIAIWVIWVSTQTGFPAKPAANVAKLAQGFIPQFSTLAFAVALAATAAWCAVVAWRTGRNQSALWKTLVLPAAGTTLCWLLLTTLWLPMLNYARSDAPQVRSVMALINGSPCVHVLGLDQGQFAALQVFGSVVTRPLTAAAPTCPWLLVADDAPRPALRRSPPDEKEWAFAARIGRPTDRSDALVVYRRVPR
;
A
#
# COMPACT_ATOMS: atom_id res chain seq x y z
N MET A 1 2.68 -38.11 -22.90
CA MET A 1 1.49 -37.25 -23.14
C MET A 1 1.82 -35.81 -22.79
N ASN A 2 1.93 -34.92 -23.79
CA ASN A 2 1.99 -33.47 -23.55
C ASN A 2 0.55 -32.99 -23.27
N ARG A 3 0.27 -32.64 -22.01
CA ARG A 3 -1.02 -32.04 -21.63
C ARG A 3 -1.06 -30.59 -22.13
N PRO A 4 -2.21 -30.09 -22.62
CA PRO A 4 -2.33 -28.72 -23.11
C PRO A 4 -2.20 -27.67 -21.99
N THR A 5 -2.55 -28.03 -20.76
CA THR A 5 -2.30 -27.22 -19.55
C THR A 5 -1.96 -28.12 -18.36
N PRO A 6 -1.22 -27.62 -17.34
CA PRO A 6 -0.95 -28.35 -16.11
C PRO A 6 -2.14 -28.37 -15.12
N ALA A 7 -3.23 -27.65 -15.42
CA ALA A 7 -4.40 -27.50 -14.55
C ALA A 7 -5.43 -28.62 -14.79
N ILE A 8 -5.61 -29.49 -13.81
CA ILE A 8 -6.63 -30.55 -13.80
C ILE A 8 -7.63 -30.20 -12.71
N VAL A 9 -8.81 -29.72 -13.10
CA VAL A 9 -9.76 -29.11 -12.17
C VAL A 9 -11.14 -29.74 -12.34
N PRO A 10 -11.56 -30.61 -11.42
CA PRO A 10 -12.93 -31.13 -11.42
C PRO A 10 -13.92 -30.06 -10.97
N ARG A 11 -15.19 -30.20 -11.36
CA ARG A 11 -16.27 -29.29 -10.95
C ARG A 11 -16.37 -29.11 -9.43
N SER A 12 -16.09 -30.17 -8.66
CA SER A 12 -16.08 -30.13 -7.20
C SER A 12 -15.02 -29.18 -6.63
N ALA A 13 -13.92 -28.93 -7.34
CA ALA A 13 -12.82 -28.04 -6.92
C ALA A 13 -13.16 -26.55 -7.02
N VAL A 14 -14.26 -26.21 -7.68
CA VAL A 14 -14.61 -24.84 -8.09
C VAL A 14 -15.91 -24.37 -7.44
N ARG A 15 -16.11 -24.79 -6.18
CA ARG A 15 -17.23 -24.30 -5.39
C ARG A 15 -17.09 -22.80 -5.17
N PRO A 16 -18.19 -22.02 -5.31
CA PRO A 16 -18.12 -20.59 -5.12
C PRO A 16 -17.81 -20.25 -3.66
N LEU A 17 -16.89 -19.31 -3.45
CA LEU A 17 -16.76 -18.65 -2.16
C LEU A 17 -18.03 -17.77 -1.95
N PRO A 18 -18.70 -17.84 -0.79
CA PRO A 18 -19.84 -16.96 -0.51
C PRO A 18 -19.42 -15.49 -0.66
N ARG A 19 -20.12 -14.75 -1.52
CA ARG A 19 -19.73 -13.37 -1.87
C ARG A 19 -19.77 -12.44 -0.67
N TRP A 20 -20.75 -12.60 0.21
CA TRP A 20 -20.85 -11.82 1.45
C TRP A 20 -19.62 -12.03 2.35
N ALA A 21 -19.08 -13.26 2.43
CA ALA A 21 -17.92 -13.55 3.27
C ALA A 21 -16.65 -12.90 2.72
N LEU A 22 -16.48 -12.94 1.39
CA LEU A 22 -15.37 -12.26 0.72
C LEU A 22 -15.45 -10.73 0.88
N LEU A 23 -16.64 -10.15 0.72
CA LEU A 23 -16.87 -8.72 0.89
C LEU A 23 -16.65 -8.28 2.34
N LEU A 24 -17.13 -9.08 3.31
CA LEU A 24 -16.90 -8.83 4.73
C LEU A 24 -15.41 -8.89 5.07
N LEU A 25 -14.66 -9.85 4.51
CA LEU A 25 -13.21 -9.92 4.67
C LEU A 25 -12.52 -8.68 4.07
N CYS A 26 -12.94 -8.23 2.90
CA CYS A 26 -12.41 -7.01 2.29
C CYS A 26 -12.72 -5.76 3.13
N ALA A 27 -13.94 -5.64 3.66
CA ALA A 27 -14.34 -4.54 4.53
C ALA A 27 -13.54 -4.55 5.84
N ALA A 28 -13.37 -5.73 6.46
CA ALA A 28 -12.58 -5.92 7.67
C ALA A 28 -11.08 -5.64 7.45
N TYR A 29 -10.59 -5.76 6.21
CA TYR A 29 -9.23 -5.36 5.86
C TYR A 29 -9.11 -3.84 5.66
N VAL A 30 -10.00 -3.25 4.86
CA VAL A 30 -9.94 -1.84 4.41
C VAL A 30 -10.26 -0.86 5.54
N LEU A 31 -11.36 -1.04 6.27
CA LEU A 31 -11.90 -0.01 7.16
C LEU A 31 -10.99 0.31 8.37
N PRO A 32 -10.44 -0.68 9.11
CA PRO A 32 -9.73 -0.41 10.35
C PRO A 32 -8.49 0.48 10.18
N GLY A 33 -7.82 0.43 9.02
CA GLY A 33 -6.62 1.24 8.77
C GLY A 33 -6.90 2.73 8.52
N PHE A 34 -8.14 3.13 8.24
CA PHE A 34 -8.52 4.53 7.97
C PHE A 34 -9.27 5.20 9.12
N ILE A 35 -9.87 4.45 10.05
CA ILE A 35 -10.70 4.99 11.12
C ILE A 35 -9.85 5.20 12.39
N GLY A 36 -9.91 6.39 13.00
CA GLY A 36 -9.27 6.69 14.30
C GLY A 36 -7.74 6.77 14.33
N ARG A 37 -7.05 6.41 13.24
CA ARG A 37 -5.60 6.51 13.12
C ARG A 37 -5.15 7.98 13.04
N ASP A 38 -4.01 8.34 13.59
CA ASP A 38 -3.40 9.66 13.31
C ASP A 38 -2.64 9.62 11.97
N PRO A 39 -2.41 10.75 11.29
CA PRO A 39 -1.41 10.82 10.22
C PRO A 39 -0.05 10.39 10.78
N TRP A 40 0.42 9.22 10.37
CA TRP A 40 1.66 8.65 10.88
C TRP A 40 2.87 9.27 10.17
N ARG A 41 4.02 9.24 10.82
CA ARG A 41 5.25 9.80 10.28
C ARG A 41 5.61 9.20 8.90
N GLY A 42 6.21 10.04 8.06
CA GLY A 42 6.67 9.68 6.73
C GLY A 42 5.70 10.21 5.67
N ALA A 43 5.36 9.38 4.68
CA ALA A 43 4.54 9.79 3.54
C ALA A 43 3.10 10.21 3.92
N ASP A 44 2.57 9.72 5.04
CA ASP A 44 1.17 9.93 5.43
C ASP A 44 0.96 11.34 6.02
N VAL A 45 1.72 11.74 7.04
CA VAL A 45 1.64 13.11 7.61
C VAL A 45 2.09 14.18 6.61
N THR A 46 3.14 13.92 5.83
CA THR A 46 3.65 14.88 4.83
C THR A 46 2.62 15.15 3.75
N ALA A 47 2.06 14.09 3.16
CA ALA A 47 1.03 14.22 2.13
C ALA A 47 -0.22 14.92 2.66
N TYR A 48 -0.65 14.60 3.88
CA TYR A 48 -1.75 15.29 4.53
C TYR A 48 -1.45 16.79 4.75
N GLY A 49 -0.21 17.15 5.10
CA GLY A 49 0.25 18.54 5.20
C GLY A 49 0.09 19.31 3.88
N TYR A 50 0.51 18.73 2.74
CA TYR A 50 0.32 19.34 1.41
C TYR A 50 -1.17 19.46 1.04
N MET A 51 -1.98 18.44 1.34
CA MET A 51 -3.44 18.49 1.13
C MET A 51 -4.08 19.65 1.88
N LEU A 52 -3.65 19.88 3.14
CA LEU A 52 -4.14 20.97 3.97
C LEU A 52 -3.75 22.35 3.40
N GLN A 53 -2.50 22.53 2.96
CA GLN A 53 -2.04 23.78 2.35
C GLN A 53 -2.80 24.09 1.05
N LEU A 54 -3.06 23.08 0.22
CA LEU A 54 -3.87 23.21 -1.00
C LEU A 54 -5.33 23.54 -0.69
N ALA A 55 -5.93 22.80 0.24
CA ALA A 55 -7.34 23.00 0.62
C ALA A 55 -7.58 24.42 1.15
N GLY A 56 -6.62 24.97 1.90
CA GLY A 56 -6.65 26.33 2.43
C GLY A 56 -6.26 27.43 1.43
N GLY A 57 -5.84 27.08 0.20
CA GLY A 57 -5.47 28.07 -0.82
C GLY A 57 -4.12 28.76 -0.59
N HIS A 58 -3.26 28.21 0.28
CA HIS A 58 -1.96 28.79 0.62
C HIS A 58 -0.86 28.49 -0.40
N THR A 59 -1.12 27.58 -1.33
CA THR A 59 -0.15 27.10 -2.32
C THR A 59 -0.82 26.76 -3.65
N PRO A 60 -0.15 26.95 -4.81
CA PRO A 60 -0.76 26.64 -6.10
C PRO A 60 -0.95 25.13 -6.34
N TRP A 61 -2.01 24.78 -7.07
CA TRP A 61 -2.41 23.39 -7.33
C TRP A 61 -1.40 22.56 -8.14
N LEU A 62 -0.64 23.21 -9.02
CA LEU A 62 0.36 22.55 -9.88
C LEU A 62 1.76 22.49 -9.27
N ALA A 63 2.02 23.26 -8.21
CA ALA A 63 3.30 23.32 -7.53
C ALA A 63 3.08 23.46 -6.02
N PRO A 64 2.51 22.42 -5.36
CA PRO A 64 2.21 22.49 -3.94
C PRO A 64 3.48 22.63 -3.12
N LEU A 65 3.43 23.51 -2.12
CA LEU A 65 4.54 23.81 -1.22
C LEU A 65 4.09 23.64 0.22
N LEU A 66 5.01 23.13 1.04
CA LEU A 66 4.84 23.01 2.49
C LEU A 66 6.04 23.67 3.15
N GLY A 67 5.84 24.83 3.76
CA GLY A 67 6.96 25.61 4.33
C GLY A 67 7.99 26.05 3.29
N GLY A 68 7.56 26.24 2.03
CA GLY A 68 8.45 26.57 0.91
C GLY A 68 9.18 25.36 0.30
N LEU A 69 8.95 24.15 0.82
CA LEU A 69 9.52 22.91 0.28
C LEU A 69 8.54 22.25 -0.69
N ALA A 70 9.05 21.80 -1.83
CA ALA A 70 8.31 20.98 -2.79
C ALA A 70 8.23 19.51 -2.30
N PRO A 71 7.20 18.74 -2.69
CA PRO A 71 7.01 17.38 -2.21
C PRO A 71 8.15 16.45 -2.59
N GLU A 72 8.45 15.45 -1.75
CA GLU A 72 9.44 14.41 -2.08
C GLU A 72 8.99 13.48 -3.22
N SER A 73 7.67 13.30 -3.39
CA SER A 73 7.07 12.58 -4.51
C SER A 73 6.38 13.56 -5.44
N ASP A 74 6.75 13.57 -6.72
CA ASP A 74 6.22 14.53 -7.71
C ASP A 74 4.75 14.29 -8.10
N GLY A 75 4.05 13.40 -7.39
CA GLY A 75 2.65 13.06 -7.66
C GLY A 75 1.64 14.07 -7.11
N LEU A 76 0.98 14.83 -8.00
CA LEU A 76 -0.05 15.81 -7.67
C LEU A 76 -1.41 15.20 -7.30
N LEU A 77 -1.79 14.08 -7.93
CA LEU A 77 -3.09 13.43 -7.76
C LEU A 77 -3.47 13.12 -6.29
N PRO A 78 -2.62 12.50 -5.46
CA PRO A 78 -2.98 12.26 -4.06
C PRO A 78 -3.31 13.55 -3.32
N TYR A 79 -2.58 14.64 -3.58
CA TYR A 79 -2.80 15.93 -2.93
C TYR A 79 -4.13 16.56 -3.37
N TRP A 80 -4.46 16.48 -4.67
CA TRP A 80 -5.73 16.97 -5.18
C TRP A 80 -6.93 16.21 -4.59
N LEU A 81 -6.85 14.88 -4.52
CA LEU A 81 -7.90 14.04 -3.94
C LEU A 81 -8.16 14.40 -2.48
N GLY A 82 -7.11 14.55 -1.68
CA GLY A 82 -7.24 14.97 -0.28
C GLY A 82 -7.80 16.39 -0.15
N ALA A 83 -7.27 17.35 -0.90
CA ALA A 83 -7.70 18.74 -0.83
C ALA A 83 -9.16 18.94 -1.27
N TRP A 84 -9.58 18.34 -2.39
CA TRP A 84 -10.98 18.42 -2.85
C TRP A 84 -11.95 17.79 -1.86
N THR A 85 -11.58 16.65 -1.26
CA THR A 85 -12.46 16.02 -0.27
C THR A 85 -12.56 16.83 1.02
N MET A 86 -11.46 17.42 1.49
CA MET A 86 -11.50 18.38 2.60
C MET A 86 -12.45 19.55 2.30
N GLN A 87 -12.33 20.17 1.12
CA GLN A 87 -13.17 21.30 0.71
C GLN A 87 -14.66 20.90 0.61
N ALA A 88 -14.94 19.70 0.07
CA ALA A 88 -16.30 19.21 -0.12
C ALA A 88 -17.00 18.81 1.19
N THR A 89 -16.26 18.34 2.20
CA THR A 89 -16.84 17.81 3.45
C THR A 89 -16.53 18.62 4.69
N GLN A 90 -15.94 19.82 4.54
CA GLN A 90 -15.52 20.70 5.65
C GLN A 90 -16.60 20.95 6.71
N ALA A 91 -17.88 20.95 6.32
CA ALA A 91 -19.00 21.20 7.23
C ALA A 91 -19.42 19.99 8.08
N PHE A 92 -19.06 18.76 7.67
CA PHE A 92 -19.64 17.53 8.25
C PHE A 92 -18.61 16.55 8.79
N LEU A 93 -17.36 16.61 8.33
CA LEU A 93 -16.33 15.65 8.69
C LEU A 93 -15.04 16.33 9.15
N PRO A 94 -14.37 15.79 10.19
CA PRO A 94 -13.00 16.16 10.50
C PRO A 94 -12.09 15.96 9.28
N SER A 95 -11.20 16.92 9.02
CA SER A 95 -10.32 16.94 7.85
C SER A 95 -9.47 15.66 7.69
N VAL A 96 -8.99 15.08 8.79
CA VAL A 96 -8.25 13.80 8.77
C VAL A 96 -9.12 12.65 8.28
N LEU A 97 -10.39 12.57 8.68
CA LEU A 97 -11.28 11.52 8.21
C LEU A 97 -11.72 11.77 6.76
N ALA A 98 -12.02 13.03 6.42
CA ALA A 98 -12.40 13.47 5.08
C ALA A 98 -11.37 13.03 4.02
N THR A 99 -10.08 13.35 4.27
CA THR A 99 -8.99 12.98 3.35
C THR A 99 -8.84 11.50 3.14
N ARG A 100 -9.27 10.64 4.07
CA ARG A 100 -9.08 9.18 3.97
C ARG A 100 -10.12 8.48 3.12
N ILE A 101 -11.31 9.07 2.97
CA ILE A 101 -12.38 8.52 2.15
C ILE A 101 -11.91 8.18 0.72
N PRO A 102 -11.28 9.10 -0.05
CA PRO A 102 -10.85 8.77 -1.41
C PRO A 102 -9.79 7.66 -1.41
N PHE A 103 -8.90 7.60 -0.42
CA PHE A 103 -7.88 6.55 -0.32
C PHE A 103 -8.47 5.19 0.03
N ALA A 104 -9.49 5.13 0.90
CA ALA A 104 -10.24 3.91 1.15
C ALA A 104 -10.94 3.40 -0.13
N LEU A 105 -11.54 4.30 -0.90
CA LEU A 105 -12.15 3.97 -2.19
C LEU A 105 -11.13 3.49 -3.22
N LEU A 106 -9.94 4.09 -3.27
CA LEU A 106 -8.83 3.63 -4.13
C LEU A 106 -8.36 2.23 -3.76
N LEU A 107 -8.30 1.89 -2.48
CA LEU A 107 -7.99 0.53 -2.04
C LEU A 107 -9.09 -0.45 -2.47
N VAL A 108 -10.37 -0.11 -2.28
CA VAL A 108 -11.49 -0.94 -2.77
C VAL A 108 -11.40 -1.14 -4.29
N LEU A 109 -11.11 -0.08 -5.03
CA LEU A 109 -10.95 -0.13 -6.48
C LEU A 109 -9.73 -0.99 -6.89
N THR A 110 -8.64 -0.95 -6.11
CA THR A 110 -7.46 -1.81 -6.31
C THR A 110 -7.84 -3.29 -6.17
N LEU A 111 -8.54 -3.64 -5.09
CA LEU A 111 -8.99 -5.02 -4.84
C LEU A 111 -9.95 -5.50 -5.95
N TRP A 112 -10.90 -4.64 -6.34
CA TRP A 112 -11.86 -4.92 -7.41
C TRP A 112 -11.19 -5.11 -8.77
N ALA A 113 -10.30 -4.19 -9.16
CA ALA A 113 -9.59 -4.23 -10.43
C ALA A 113 -8.69 -5.46 -10.52
N THR A 114 -7.98 -5.79 -9.42
CA THR A 114 -7.14 -6.99 -9.36
C THR A 114 -7.97 -8.27 -9.52
N TRP A 115 -9.11 -8.37 -8.81
CA TRP A 115 -10.00 -9.52 -8.93
C TRP A 115 -10.50 -9.70 -10.38
N TRP A 116 -10.94 -8.61 -11.01
CA TRP A 116 -11.41 -8.66 -12.40
C TRP A 116 -10.29 -8.94 -13.41
N ALA A 117 -9.09 -8.42 -13.19
CA ALA A 117 -7.93 -8.74 -14.02
C ALA A 117 -7.67 -10.24 -14.02
N ILE A 118 -7.63 -10.84 -12.83
CA ILE A 118 -7.38 -12.27 -12.65
C ILE A 118 -8.53 -13.10 -13.23
N TYR A 119 -9.79 -12.70 -13.01
CA TYR A 119 -10.95 -13.35 -13.60
C TYR A 119 -10.84 -13.41 -15.13
N VAL A 120 -10.51 -12.28 -15.77
CA VAL A 120 -10.41 -12.23 -17.23
C VAL A 120 -9.19 -13.00 -17.75
N LEU A 121 -8.06 -12.98 -17.05
CA LEU A 121 -6.89 -13.80 -17.39
C LEU A 121 -7.21 -15.29 -17.26
N ALA A 122 -7.90 -15.70 -16.21
CA ALA A 122 -8.30 -17.09 -15.98
C ALA A 122 -9.33 -17.57 -17.00
N ARG A 123 -10.08 -16.66 -17.64
CA ARG A 123 -10.93 -16.96 -18.80
C ARG A 123 -10.14 -17.17 -20.09
N SER A 124 -8.85 -16.82 -20.16
CA SER A 124 -8.06 -17.00 -21.39
C SER A 124 -7.98 -18.47 -21.83
N PRO A 125 -7.94 -18.77 -23.14
CA PRO A 125 -7.94 -20.15 -23.62
C PRO A 125 -6.81 -21.00 -23.02
N GLY A 126 -5.59 -20.48 -22.94
CA GLY A 126 -4.46 -21.23 -22.37
C GLY A 126 -4.45 -21.34 -20.85
N ALA A 127 -5.34 -20.64 -20.14
CA ALA A 127 -5.52 -20.81 -18.70
C ALA A 127 -6.58 -21.86 -18.34
N GLN A 128 -7.38 -22.33 -19.32
CA GLN A 128 -8.48 -23.26 -19.03
C GLN A 128 -7.96 -24.64 -18.57
N PRO A 129 -8.71 -25.31 -17.66
CA PRO A 129 -8.37 -26.66 -17.25
C PRO A 129 -8.51 -27.65 -18.42
N VAL A 130 -7.81 -28.77 -18.33
CA VAL A 130 -7.91 -29.87 -19.29
C VAL A 130 -9.34 -30.43 -19.31
N ALA A 131 -9.94 -30.55 -20.49
CA ALA A 131 -11.25 -31.19 -20.66
C ALA A 131 -11.15 -32.69 -20.36
N PHE A 132 -12.12 -33.24 -19.61
CA PHE A 132 -12.13 -34.65 -19.26
C PHE A 132 -12.89 -35.45 -20.31
N ALA A 133 -12.42 -36.67 -20.61
CA ALA A 133 -13.01 -37.51 -21.65
C ALA A 133 -14.49 -37.86 -21.41
N PHE A 134 -14.94 -37.84 -20.15
CA PHE A 134 -16.30 -38.21 -19.73
C PHE A 134 -17.08 -37.03 -19.13
N GLY A 135 -16.61 -35.80 -19.33
CA GLY A 135 -17.15 -34.61 -18.67
C GLY A 135 -16.82 -34.54 -17.17
N GLY A 136 -17.31 -33.48 -16.51
CA GLY A 136 -17.07 -33.22 -15.09
C GLY A 136 -15.94 -32.22 -14.80
N GLU A 137 -15.34 -31.63 -15.84
CA GLU A 137 -14.49 -30.45 -15.70
C GLU A 137 -15.27 -29.24 -15.18
N ALA A 138 -14.54 -28.29 -14.59
CA ALA A 138 -15.13 -27.04 -14.13
C ALA A 138 -15.60 -26.17 -15.31
N SER A 139 -16.74 -25.49 -15.12
CA SER A 139 -17.18 -24.50 -16.11
C SER A 139 -16.14 -23.37 -16.20
N PRO A 140 -15.86 -22.83 -17.40
CA PRO A 140 -14.87 -21.77 -17.56
C PRO A 140 -15.13 -20.52 -16.69
N SER A 141 -16.40 -20.21 -16.41
CA SER A 141 -16.77 -19.07 -15.56
C SER A 141 -16.55 -19.34 -14.08
N ASP A 142 -16.93 -20.53 -13.61
CA ASP A 142 -16.73 -20.86 -12.21
C ASP A 142 -15.23 -21.00 -11.92
N TYR A 143 -14.46 -21.61 -12.84
CA TYR A 143 -13.01 -21.73 -12.71
C TYR A 143 -12.36 -20.36 -12.57
N ALA A 144 -12.71 -19.44 -13.47
CA ALA A 144 -12.21 -18.08 -13.43
C ALA A 144 -12.59 -17.35 -12.14
N ARG A 145 -13.81 -17.54 -11.61
CA ARG A 145 -14.21 -16.97 -10.31
C ARG A 145 -13.37 -17.54 -9.17
N ALA A 146 -13.15 -18.85 -9.13
CA ALA A 146 -12.35 -19.47 -8.08
C ALA A 146 -10.88 -19.02 -8.09
N ILE A 147 -10.29 -18.84 -9.28
CA ILE A 147 -8.93 -18.30 -9.43
C ILE A 147 -8.90 -16.82 -9.02
N ALA A 148 -9.88 -16.02 -9.43
CA ALA A 148 -9.98 -14.62 -9.02
C ALA A 148 -10.15 -14.45 -7.50
N ASP A 149 -10.99 -15.28 -6.87
CA ASP A 149 -11.16 -15.33 -5.42
C ASP A 149 -9.84 -15.68 -4.73
N GLY A 150 -9.15 -16.72 -5.23
CA GLY A 150 -7.81 -17.07 -4.74
C GLY A 150 -6.81 -15.93 -4.90
N GLY A 151 -6.78 -15.27 -6.04
CA GLY A 151 -5.89 -14.13 -6.28
C GLY A 151 -6.15 -12.94 -5.37
N LEU A 152 -7.41 -12.59 -5.13
CA LEU A 152 -7.76 -11.55 -4.17
C LEU A 152 -7.34 -11.92 -2.74
N LEU A 153 -7.52 -13.19 -2.34
CA LEU A 153 -7.03 -13.68 -1.06
C LEU A 153 -5.50 -13.62 -0.97
N ALA A 154 -4.76 -13.95 -2.04
CA ALA A 154 -3.30 -13.80 -2.08
C ALA A 154 -2.85 -12.34 -1.94
N LEU A 155 -3.60 -11.41 -2.54
CA LEU A 155 -3.33 -9.97 -2.40
C LEU A 155 -3.53 -9.52 -0.94
N LEU A 156 -4.67 -9.86 -0.33
CA LEU A 156 -4.96 -9.52 1.07
C LEU A 156 -3.98 -10.18 2.06
N ALA A 157 -3.48 -11.37 1.72
CA ALA A 157 -2.47 -12.06 2.52
C ALA A 157 -1.06 -11.45 2.42
N SER A 158 -0.82 -10.53 1.48
CA SER A 158 0.51 -9.94 1.26
C SER A 158 0.84 -8.95 2.38
N LEU A 159 1.78 -9.29 3.26
CA LEU A 159 2.10 -8.49 4.45
C LEU A 159 2.51 -7.04 4.11
N GLY A 160 3.22 -6.85 2.99
CA GLY A 160 3.64 -5.55 2.50
C GLY A 160 2.50 -4.64 2.02
N LEU A 161 1.29 -5.17 1.84
CA LEU A 161 0.12 -4.38 1.50
C LEU A 161 -0.44 -3.65 2.73
N ALA A 162 -0.34 -4.23 3.93
CA ALA A 162 -1.10 -3.82 5.11
C ALA A 162 -0.96 -2.34 5.44
N GLN A 163 0.25 -1.86 5.74
CA GLN A 163 0.41 -0.45 6.08
C GLN A 163 0.35 0.48 4.85
N PRO A 164 1.11 0.27 3.76
CA PRO A 164 1.13 1.18 2.62
C PRO A 164 -0.25 1.41 1.97
N ALA A 165 -1.12 0.39 1.99
CA ALA A 165 -2.46 0.51 1.43
C ALA A 165 -3.42 1.36 2.26
N HIS A 166 -3.07 1.69 3.50
CA HIS A 166 -3.88 2.49 4.42
C HIS A 166 -3.27 3.86 4.73
N GLU A 167 -2.23 4.26 4.01
CA GLU A 167 -1.64 5.60 4.06
C GLU A 167 -2.29 6.51 2.99
N THR A 168 -2.54 7.77 3.33
CA THR A 168 -3.00 8.80 2.39
C THR A 168 -1.83 9.33 1.58
N SER A 169 -1.21 8.46 0.77
CA SER A 169 0.03 8.74 0.06
C SER A 169 -0.07 8.48 -1.44
N ALA A 170 0.91 9.01 -2.20
CA ALA A 170 1.06 8.73 -3.63
C ALA A 170 1.18 7.24 -3.95
N TYR A 171 1.67 6.41 -3.02
CA TYR A 171 1.88 4.99 -3.28
C TYR A 171 0.57 4.21 -3.42
N LEU A 172 -0.50 4.61 -2.71
CA LEU A 172 -1.81 3.96 -2.88
C LEU A 172 -2.48 4.37 -4.19
N THR A 173 -2.35 5.63 -4.60
CA THR A 173 -2.86 6.08 -5.92
C THR A 173 -2.08 5.39 -7.04
N GLN A 174 -0.76 5.22 -6.91
CA GLN A 174 0.06 4.42 -7.83
C GLN A 174 -0.37 2.95 -7.86
N LEU A 175 -0.65 2.33 -6.71
CA LEU A 175 -1.11 0.94 -6.63
C LEU A 175 -2.47 0.77 -7.33
N CYS A 176 -3.40 1.70 -7.10
CA CYS A 176 -4.69 1.71 -7.78
C CYS A 176 -4.55 1.88 -9.29
N GLY A 177 -3.72 2.84 -9.73
CA GLY A 177 -3.39 3.03 -11.14
C GLY A 177 -2.79 1.78 -11.76
N THR A 178 -1.85 1.12 -11.07
CA THR A 178 -1.25 -0.15 -11.51
C THR A 178 -2.30 -1.25 -11.67
N ALA A 179 -3.21 -1.41 -10.70
CA ALA A 179 -4.28 -2.41 -10.76
C ALA A 179 -5.27 -2.11 -11.89
N LEU A 180 -5.60 -0.84 -12.16
CA LEU A 180 -6.45 -0.43 -13.27
C LEU A 180 -5.78 -0.69 -14.63
N VAL A 181 -4.49 -0.37 -14.79
CA VAL A 181 -3.76 -0.69 -16.03
C VAL A 181 -3.65 -2.21 -16.21
N PHE A 182 -3.36 -2.95 -15.14
CA PHE A 182 -3.31 -4.41 -15.17
C PHE A 182 -4.64 -5.03 -15.59
N TYR A 183 -5.76 -4.55 -15.02
CA TYR A 183 -7.11 -4.94 -15.43
C TYR A 183 -7.41 -4.55 -16.88
N GLY A 184 -7.15 -3.30 -17.26
CA GLY A 184 -7.40 -2.79 -18.60
C GLY A 184 -6.66 -3.59 -19.66
N LEU A 185 -5.37 -3.86 -19.44
CA LEU A 185 -4.62 -4.76 -20.31
C LEU A 185 -5.25 -6.16 -20.28
N ALA A 186 -5.49 -6.78 -19.12
CA ALA A 186 -6.07 -8.13 -19.04
C ALA A 186 -7.44 -8.25 -19.77
N ALA A 187 -8.28 -7.22 -19.71
CA ALA A 187 -9.65 -7.21 -20.21
C ALA A 187 -9.82 -6.83 -21.68
N MET A 188 -8.80 -6.21 -22.29
CA MET A 188 -8.83 -5.68 -23.67
C MET A 188 -9.35 -6.66 -24.76
N PRO A 189 -9.02 -7.97 -24.76
CA PRO A 189 -9.49 -8.90 -25.78
C PRO A 189 -10.97 -9.27 -25.66
N ARG A 190 -11.62 -8.96 -24.53
CA ARG A 190 -13.00 -9.41 -24.24
C ARG A 190 -14.01 -8.29 -24.14
N HIS A 191 -13.62 -7.11 -23.68
CA HIS A 191 -14.52 -6.01 -23.43
C HIS A 191 -14.18 -4.82 -24.32
N ARG A 192 -15.21 -4.18 -24.91
CA ARG A 192 -15.00 -3.11 -25.89
C ARG A 192 -14.56 -1.77 -25.29
N TRP A 193 -15.16 -1.32 -24.18
CA TRP A 193 -14.92 0.03 -23.63
C TRP A 193 -14.33 0.06 -22.23
N ARG A 194 -14.74 -0.85 -21.33
CA ARG A 194 -14.24 -0.92 -19.93
C ARG A 194 -12.70 -0.96 -19.83
N PRO A 195 -11.97 -1.69 -20.70
CA PRO A 195 -10.52 -1.69 -20.69
C PRO A 195 -9.91 -0.32 -20.99
N TRP A 196 -10.49 0.41 -21.94
CA TRP A 196 -10.02 1.73 -22.33
C TRP A 196 -10.26 2.77 -21.24
N LEU A 197 -11.38 2.70 -20.51
CA LEU A 197 -11.55 3.56 -19.34
C LEU A 197 -10.53 3.24 -18.25
N ALA A 198 -10.30 1.96 -17.96
CA ALA A 198 -9.32 1.56 -16.95
C ALA A 198 -7.90 2.01 -17.33
N LEU A 199 -7.53 1.92 -18.61
CA LEU A 199 -6.24 2.40 -19.11
C LEU A 199 -6.15 3.93 -19.15
N GLY A 200 -7.22 4.59 -19.60
CA GLY A 200 -7.32 6.04 -19.69
C GLY A 200 -7.33 6.75 -18.34
N VAL A 201 -7.76 6.06 -17.27
CA VAL A 201 -7.61 6.54 -15.88
C VAL A 201 -6.30 6.07 -15.26
N GLY A 202 -5.94 4.79 -15.46
CA GLY A 202 -4.80 4.17 -14.80
C GLY A 202 -3.44 4.70 -15.25
N LEU A 203 -3.21 4.91 -16.56
CA LEU A 203 -1.92 5.41 -17.06
C LEU A 203 -1.67 6.87 -16.64
N PRO A 204 -2.60 7.83 -16.86
CA PRO A 204 -2.44 9.18 -16.33
C PRO A 204 -2.42 9.20 -14.80
N GLY A 205 -3.19 8.34 -14.14
CA GLY A 205 -3.19 8.22 -12.67
C GLY A 205 -1.83 7.84 -12.11
N LEU A 206 -1.09 6.95 -12.77
CA LEU A 206 0.30 6.62 -12.42
C LEU A 206 1.23 7.81 -12.61
N VAL A 207 1.14 8.51 -13.75
CA VAL A 207 1.94 9.71 -14.03
C VAL A 207 1.70 10.79 -12.97
N LEU A 208 0.44 11.15 -12.75
CA LEU A 208 0.04 12.17 -11.78
C LEU A 208 0.25 11.73 -10.33
N SER A 209 0.62 10.48 -10.07
CA SER A 209 1.02 9.99 -8.75
C SER A 209 2.54 9.85 -8.61
N GLY A 210 3.34 10.32 -9.57
CA GLY A 210 4.80 10.26 -9.50
C GLY A 210 5.42 8.93 -9.95
N ALA A 211 4.72 8.16 -10.80
CA ALA A 211 5.23 6.91 -11.38
C ALA A 211 5.20 6.88 -12.94
N PRO A 212 5.69 7.92 -13.65
CA PRO A 212 5.61 7.98 -15.11
C PRO A 212 6.40 6.88 -15.82
N VAL A 213 7.56 6.49 -15.27
CA VAL A 213 8.37 5.39 -15.83
C VAL A 213 7.59 4.08 -15.83
N LEU A 214 6.90 3.77 -14.72
CA LEU A 214 6.08 2.55 -14.65
C LEU A 214 4.85 2.64 -15.55
N ALA A 215 4.22 3.82 -15.66
CA ALA A 215 3.12 4.03 -16.61
C ALA A 215 3.56 3.69 -18.05
N VAL A 216 4.71 4.22 -18.48
CA VAL A 216 5.24 3.95 -19.82
C VAL A 216 5.69 2.50 -19.98
N LEU A 217 6.36 1.90 -19.00
CA LEU A 217 6.75 0.48 -19.07
C LEU A 217 5.52 -0.43 -19.16
N TYR A 218 4.48 -0.18 -18.37
CA TYR A 218 3.24 -0.96 -18.43
C TYR A 218 2.49 -0.76 -19.75
N GLY A 219 2.37 0.49 -20.22
CA GLY A 219 1.75 0.82 -21.50
C GLY A 219 2.49 0.20 -22.69
N ALA A 220 3.81 0.40 -22.77
CA ALA A 220 4.66 -0.12 -23.84
C ALA A 220 4.69 -1.65 -23.85
N GLY A 221 4.90 -2.29 -22.69
CA GLY A 221 4.85 -3.76 -22.60
C GLY A 221 3.46 -4.31 -22.95
N GLY A 222 2.39 -3.61 -22.57
CA GLY A 222 1.02 -3.92 -22.99
C GLY A 222 0.83 -3.84 -24.50
N THR A 223 1.38 -2.81 -25.16
CA THR A 223 1.36 -2.64 -26.62
C THR A 223 2.11 -3.77 -27.31
N VAL A 224 3.33 -4.10 -26.85
CA VAL A 224 4.14 -5.19 -27.41
C VAL A 224 3.42 -6.53 -27.27
N LEU A 225 2.89 -6.84 -26.08
CA LEU A 225 2.10 -8.06 -25.86
C LEU A 225 0.85 -8.10 -26.76
N ARG A 226 0.22 -6.95 -27.02
CA ARG A 226 -0.96 -6.89 -27.88
C ARG A 226 -0.63 -7.07 -29.36
N LEU A 227 0.50 -6.53 -29.83
CA LEU A 227 1.02 -6.79 -31.17
C LEU A 227 1.36 -8.27 -31.36
N TRP A 228 1.91 -8.90 -30.32
CA TRP A 228 2.24 -10.33 -30.33
C TRP A 228 1.02 -11.25 -30.41
N ASP A 229 -0.11 -10.85 -29.82
CA ASP A 229 -1.40 -11.57 -29.95
C ASP A 229 -1.92 -11.58 -31.41
N GLY A 230 -1.51 -10.60 -32.23
CA GLY A 230 -1.98 -10.35 -33.59
C GLY A 230 -1.24 -11.14 -34.65
N ASP A 231 -1.30 -12.48 -34.58
CA ASP A 231 -0.85 -13.34 -35.68
C ASP A 231 -1.63 -13.00 -36.97
N GLU A 232 -0.92 -12.63 -38.04
CA GLU A 232 -1.48 -12.19 -39.33
C GLU A 232 -2.46 -13.20 -39.94
N ARG A 233 -2.31 -14.48 -39.58
CA ARG A 233 -3.11 -15.57 -40.11
C ARG A 233 -4.48 -15.71 -39.44
N ARG A 234 -4.78 -14.93 -38.38
CA ARG A 234 -6.04 -15.03 -37.62
C ARG A 234 -7.06 -13.97 -38.03
N PRO A 235 -8.35 -14.34 -38.20
CA PRO A 235 -9.41 -13.37 -38.43
C PRO A 235 -9.46 -12.37 -37.25
N GLY A 236 -9.42 -11.07 -37.57
CA GLY A 236 -9.40 -9.98 -36.58
C GLY A 236 -8.03 -9.36 -36.29
N ALA A 237 -6.96 -9.75 -36.99
CA ALA A 237 -5.62 -9.17 -36.83
C ALA A 237 -5.59 -7.63 -36.97
N ALA A 238 -6.38 -7.06 -37.90
CA ALA A 238 -6.49 -5.60 -38.07
C ALA A 238 -7.05 -4.90 -36.82
N ALA A 239 -8.07 -5.49 -36.17
CA ALA A 239 -8.63 -4.95 -34.93
C ALA A 239 -7.65 -5.06 -33.76
N VAL A 240 -6.84 -6.14 -33.71
CA VAL A 240 -5.76 -6.31 -32.73
C VAL A 240 -4.69 -5.22 -32.90
N ARG A 241 -4.25 -4.97 -34.15
CA ARG A 241 -3.30 -3.92 -34.50
C ARG A 241 -3.84 -2.53 -34.18
N GLY A 242 -5.09 -2.24 -34.54
CA GLY A 242 -5.75 -0.98 -34.21
C GLY A 242 -5.79 -0.73 -32.70
N ALA A 243 -6.12 -1.75 -31.89
CA ALA A 243 -6.07 -1.66 -30.44
C ALA A 243 -4.64 -1.48 -29.90
N ALA A 244 -3.64 -2.15 -30.49
CA ALA A 244 -2.24 -1.95 -30.10
C ALA A 244 -1.75 -0.53 -30.43
N LEU A 245 -2.08 0.00 -31.61
CA LEU A 245 -1.77 1.37 -32.00
C LEU A 245 -2.44 2.38 -31.08
N ALA A 246 -3.73 2.21 -30.77
CA ALA A 246 -4.44 3.07 -29.83
C ALA A 246 -3.82 3.03 -28.42
N LEU A 247 -3.38 1.86 -27.95
CA LEU A 247 -2.66 1.74 -26.69
C LEU A 247 -1.28 2.41 -26.73
N GLY A 248 -0.56 2.27 -27.85
CA GLY A 248 0.70 2.97 -28.10
C GLY A 248 0.53 4.49 -28.08
N LEU A 249 -0.50 5.02 -28.74
CA LEU A 249 -0.84 6.45 -28.74
C LEU A 249 -1.24 6.94 -27.34
N LEU A 250 -2.03 6.16 -26.59
CA LEU A 250 -2.37 6.48 -25.21
C LEU A 250 -1.11 6.52 -24.33
N THR A 251 -0.20 5.56 -24.51
CA THR A 251 1.09 5.51 -23.80
C THR A 251 1.95 6.73 -24.14
N LEU A 252 2.02 7.10 -25.42
CA LEU A 252 2.75 8.30 -25.87
C LEU A 252 2.14 9.57 -25.28
N ALA A 253 0.82 9.70 -25.29
CA ALA A 253 0.12 10.83 -24.67
C ALA A 253 0.41 10.92 -23.17
N THR A 254 0.47 9.77 -22.47
CA THR A 254 0.84 9.75 -21.04
C THR A 254 2.31 10.12 -20.80
N ALA A 255 3.21 9.75 -21.71
CA ALA A 255 4.60 10.15 -21.67
C ALA A 255 4.77 11.66 -21.91
N LEU A 256 4.01 12.22 -22.86
CA LEU A 256 3.98 13.65 -23.14
C LEU A 256 3.42 14.44 -21.94
N LEU A 257 2.36 13.95 -21.30
CA LEU A 257 1.82 14.53 -20.07
C LEU A 257 2.89 14.59 -18.96
N ALA A 258 3.62 13.50 -18.76
CA ALA A 258 4.72 13.47 -17.79
C ALA A 258 5.82 14.48 -18.13
N TRP A 259 6.09 14.69 -19.42
CA TRP A 259 7.09 15.65 -19.89
C TRP A 259 6.67 17.10 -19.67
N GLN A 260 5.43 17.45 -20.02
CA GLN A 260 4.86 18.77 -19.79
C GLN A 260 4.85 19.17 -18.31
N LEU A 261 4.65 18.19 -17.42
CA LEU A 261 4.62 18.41 -15.97
C LEU A 261 6.01 18.29 -15.30
N GLY A 262 7.08 18.03 -16.06
CA GLY A 262 8.43 17.89 -15.50
C GLY A 262 8.64 16.64 -14.63
N LEU A 263 7.76 15.64 -14.70
CA LEU A 263 7.73 14.50 -13.77
C LEU A 263 8.76 13.40 -14.09
N TRP A 264 9.63 13.61 -15.08
CA TRP A 264 10.68 12.66 -15.46
C TRP A 264 11.92 12.73 -14.57
N GLU A 265 12.01 13.75 -13.71
CA GLU A 265 13.15 13.98 -12.81
C GLU A 265 13.22 12.93 -11.69
N ARG A 266 13.52 11.69 -12.05
CA ARG A 266 13.72 10.63 -11.07
C ARG A 266 15.16 10.63 -10.57
N ARG A 267 15.33 10.62 -9.24
CA ARG A 267 16.58 10.22 -8.59
C ARG A 267 16.80 8.72 -8.73
N VAL A 268 17.31 8.29 -9.89
CA VAL A 268 17.83 6.92 -10.06
C VAL A 268 19.02 6.78 -9.11
N SER A 269 18.91 5.83 -8.18
CA SER A 269 19.99 5.49 -7.26
C SER A 269 20.41 4.08 -7.57
N TRP A 270 21.62 3.94 -8.12
CA TRP A 270 22.20 2.62 -8.30
C TRP A 270 22.45 2.01 -6.92
N PRO A 271 21.91 0.81 -6.65
CA PRO A 271 22.07 0.18 -5.34
C PRO A 271 23.54 -0.13 -5.09
N ASP A 272 24.00 0.14 -3.87
CA ASP A 272 25.24 -0.46 -3.36
C ASP A 272 24.91 -1.92 -3.00
N PHE A 273 25.02 -2.81 -3.98
CA PHE A 273 24.58 -4.21 -3.85
C PHE A 273 25.27 -4.93 -2.69
N GLU A 274 26.52 -4.60 -2.35
CA GLU A 274 27.24 -5.22 -1.23
C GLU A 274 26.57 -4.90 0.11
N LYS A 275 26.11 -3.66 0.28
CA LYS A 275 25.46 -3.21 1.53
C LYS A 275 23.97 -3.52 1.57
N GLU A 276 23.29 -3.45 0.42
CA GLU A 276 21.83 -3.47 0.36
C GLU A 276 21.22 -4.82 -0.04
N ALA A 277 22.00 -5.78 -0.57
CA ALA A 277 21.44 -7.06 -1.02
C ALA A 277 20.69 -7.80 0.10
N ARG A 278 21.21 -7.79 1.33
CA ARG A 278 20.57 -8.45 2.47
C ARG A 278 19.25 -7.77 2.87
N SER A 279 19.17 -6.45 2.82
CA SER A 279 17.95 -5.72 3.16
C SER A 279 16.89 -5.87 2.06
N LEU A 280 17.28 -5.80 0.78
CA LEU A 280 16.40 -6.03 -0.37
C LEU A 280 15.87 -7.47 -0.39
N ALA A 281 16.70 -8.47 -0.10
CA ALA A 281 16.28 -9.87 -0.03
C ALA A 281 15.29 -10.09 1.13
N ARG A 282 15.55 -9.50 2.31
CA ARG A 282 14.63 -9.55 3.45
C ARG A 282 13.30 -8.88 3.12
N LEU A 283 13.33 -7.73 2.45
CA LEU A 283 12.16 -7.02 1.99
C LEU A 283 11.35 -7.91 1.04
N LEU A 284 11.95 -8.43 -0.03
CA LEU A 284 11.25 -9.31 -0.97
C LEU A 284 10.60 -10.51 -0.27
N LEU A 285 11.36 -11.17 0.62
CA LEU A 285 10.93 -12.38 1.33
C LEU A 285 9.66 -12.17 2.16
N TRP A 286 9.60 -11.10 2.94
CA TRP A 286 8.51 -10.84 3.88
C TRP A 286 7.40 -9.98 3.28
N PHE A 287 7.75 -8.96 2.50
CA PHE A 287 6.80 -8.00 1.96
C PHE A 287 5.81 -8.65 0.99
N THR A 288 6.29 -9.59 0.18
CA THR A 288 5.46 -10.29 -0.81
C THR A 288 5.01 -11.67 -0.33
N TRP A 289 5.27 -12.04 0.93
CA TRP A 289 4.78 -13.29 1.50
C TRP A 289 3.25 -13.24 1.64
N PRO A 290 2.49 -14.30 1.29
CA PRO A 290 2.90 -15.60 0.75
C PRO A 290 2.84 -15.69 -0.78
N ALA A 291 2.71 -14.57 -1.50
CA ALA A 291 2.52 -14.54 -2.94
C ALA A 291 3.78 -14.98 -3.72
N TRP A 292 4.99 -14.56 -3.32
CA TRP A 292 6.21 -14.91 -4.07
C TRP A 292 6.51 -16.42 -4.19
N PRO A 293 6.40 -17.28 -3.16
CA PRO A 293 6.70 -18.70 -3.34
C PRO A 293 5.68 -19.35 -4.29
N LEU A 294 4.42 -18.92 -4.24
CA LEU A 294 3.38 -19.38 -5.15
C LEU A 294 3.59 -18.87 -6.57
N ALA A 295 4.05 -17.62 -6.74
CA ALA A 295 4.39 -17.07 -8.04
C ALA A 295 5.56 -17.84 -8.69
N LEU A 296 6.64 -18.12 -7.93
CA LEU A 296 7.74 -18.97 -8.40
C LEU A 296 7.27 -20.38 -8.73
N TRP A 297 6.37 -20.95 -7.91
CA TRP A 297 5.78 -22.26 -8.19
C TRP A 297 4.99 -22.28 -9.50
N THR A 298 4.23 -21.23 -9.80
CA THR A 298 3.55 -21.05 -11.08
C THR A 298 4.56 -21.02 -12.22
N LEU A 299 5.60 -20.18 -12.15
CA LEU A 299 6.63 -20.12 -13.19
C LEU A 299 7.31 -21.48 -13.40
N TRP A 300 7.61 -22.20 -12.33
CA TRP A 300 8.23 -23.53 -12.41
C TRP A 300 7.32 -24.60 -13.02
N ARG A 301 6.04 -24.64 -12.62
CA ARG A 301 5.05 -25.61 -13.14
C ARG A 301 4.66 -25.32 -14.58
N TRP A 302 4.56 -24.05 -14.92
CA TRP A 302 4.20 -23.59 -16.25
C TRP A 302 5.42 -23.36 -17.15
N ARG A 303 6.65 -23.66 -16.71
CA ARG A 303 7.91 -23.37 -17.45
C ARG A 303 7.93 -23.84 -18.90
N ARG A 304 7.29 -25.00 -19.18
CA ARG A 304 7.18 -25.57 -20.53
C ARG A 304 6.11 -24.90 -21.40
N HIS A 305 5.34 -23.95 -20.85
CA HIS A 305 4.29 -23.19 -21.50
C HIS A 305 4.57 -21.67 -21.47
N VAL A 306 5.53 -21.20 -20.66
CA VAL A 306 5.90 -19.77 -20.57
C VAL A 306 6.46 -19.29 -21.91
N PHE A 307 7.44 -19.98 -22.48
CA PHE A 307 8.12 -19.55 -23.71
C PHE A 307 7.58 -20.21 -24.98
N VAL A 308 6.46 -20.95 -24.89
CA VAL A 308 5.85 -21.58 -26.07
C VAL A 308 5.00 -20.56 -26.79
N LEU A 309 5.23 -20.43 -28.10
CA LEU A 309 4.49 -19.52 -28.96
C LEU A 309 3.12 -20.11 -29.34
N PRO A 310 2.04 -19.31 -29.33
CA PRO A 310 1.98 -17.90 -28.90
C PRO A 310 2.07 -17.74 -27.37
N LEU A 311 2.71 -16.66 -26.93
CA LEU A 311 2.93 -16.36 -25.51
C LEU A 311 1.61 -16.31 -24.73
N GLN A 312 1.55 -17.05 -23.63
CA GLN A 312 0.34 -17.16 -22.83
C GLN A 312 0.12 -15.92 -21.96
N ARG A 313 -0.91 -15.14 -22.29
CA ARG A 313 -1.23 -13.86 -21.65
C ARG A 313 -1.41 -13.92 -20.13
N HIS A 314 -1.99 -15.00 -19.62
CA HIS A 314 -2.21 -15.21 -18.19
C HIS A 314 -0.91 -15.42 -17.39
N LEU A 315 0.23 -15.65 -18.07
CA LEU A 315 1.56 -15.74 -17.46
C LEU A 315 2.38 -14.48 -17.73
N TRP A 316 2.46 -14.05 -19.00
CA TRP A 316 3.32 -12.94 -19.41
C TRP A 316 2.88 -11.57 -18.91
N LEU A 317 1.58 -11.29 -18.87
CA LEU A 317 1.12 -10.00 -18.40
C LEU A 317 1.41 -9.80 -16.90
N PRO A 318 1.08 -10.74 -15.99
CA PRO A 318 1.52 -10.65 -14.60
C PRO A 318 3.04 -10.64 -14.45
N LEU A 319 3.77 -11.46 -15.23
CA LEU A 319 5.23 -11.52 -15.17
C LEU A 319 5.86 -10.18 -15.54
N TRP A 320 5.39 -9.53 -16.60
CA TRP A 320 5.85 -8.19 -17.00
C TRP A 320 5.71 -7.17 -15.87
N PHE A 321 4.53 -7.13 -15.24
CA PHE A 321 4.27 -6.20 -14.14
C PHE A 321 5.17 -6.47 -12.92
N ALA A 322 5.34 -7.74 -12.56
CA ALA A 322 6.23 -8.15 -11.48
C ALA A 322 7.69 -7.80 -11.78
N LEU A 323 8.18 -8.04 -13.00
CA LEU A 323 9.55 -7.70 -13.40
C LEU A 323 9.81 -6.20 -13.37
N CYS A 324 8.88 -5.38 -13.88
CA CYS A 324 8.98 -3.92 -13.80
C CYS A 324 9.03 -3.42 -12.34
N ALA A 325 8.21 -4.00 -11.46
CA ALA A 325 8.22 -3.65 -10.03
C ALA A 325 9.52 -4.07 -9.33
N LEU A 326 10.04 -5.27 -9.63
CA LEU A 326 11.33 -5.75 -9.11
C LEU A 326 12.50 -4.90 -9.61
N MET A 327 12.50 -4.52 -10.89
CA MET A 327 13.49 -3.60 -11.44
C MET A 327 13.42 -2.24 -10.75
N ALA A 328 12.21 -1.67 -10.62
CA ALA A 328 12.01 -0.41 -9.93
C ALA A 328 12.47 -0.47 -8.46
N MET A 329 12.24 -1.58 -7.75
CA MET A 329 12.73 -1.80 -6.39
C MET A 329 14.26 -1.72 -6.30
N THR A 330 15.00 -2.18 -7.31
CA THR A 330 16.47 -2.14 -7.30
C THR A 330 17.03 -0.74 -7.51
N VAL A 331 16.48 0.03 -8.46
CA VAL A 331 17.04 1.31 -8.92
C VAL A 331 16.39 2.55 -8.30
N SER A 332 15.36 2.36 -7.47
CA SER A 332 14.57 3.46 -6.90
C SER A 332 14.38 3.29 -5.41
N ARG A 333 14.26 4.42 -4.70
CA ARG A 333 13.98 4.46 -3.25
C ARG A 333 12.73 5.30 -3.00
N PRO A 334 11.89 4.94 -2.01
CA PRO A 334 11.97 3.74 -1.17
C PRO A 334 11.61 2.43 -1.91
N ALA A 335 12.39 1.36 -1.68
CA ALA A 335 12.30 0.11 -2.44
C ALA A 335 11.00 -0.68 -2.17
N ASP A 336 10.49 -0.64 -0.94
CA ASP A 336 9.22 -1.24 -0.51
C ASP A 336 8.03 -0.69 -1.30
N ARG A 337 8.08 0.59 -1.64
CA ARG A 337 7.01 1.28 -2.37
C ARG A 337 6.99 0.95 -3.86
N ALA A 338 8.16 0.73 -4.46
CA ALA A 338 8.23 0.18 -5.81
C ALA A 338 7.70 -1.27 -5.85
N LEU A 339 8.05 -2.08 -4.84
CA LEU A 339 7.60 -3.47 -4.75
C LEU A 339 6.09 -3.60 -4.51
N LEU A 340 5.48 -2.65 -3.80
CA LEU A 340 4.03 -2.54 -3.59
C LEU A 340 3.24 -2.67 -4.90
N LEU A 341 3.71 -2.01 -5.96
CA LEU A 341 3.04 -1.96 -7.26
C LEU A 341 3.06 -3.32 -7.98
N GLY A 342 3.97 -4.22 -7.59
CA GLY A 342 4.03 -5.59 -8.10
C GLY A 342 3.01 -6.55 -7.47
N LEU A 343 2.40 -6.19 -6.32
CA LEU A 343 1.54 -7.11 -5.56
C LEU A 343 0.32 -7.62 -6.34
N PRO A 344 -0.44 -6.80 -7.10
CA PRO A 344 -1.56 -7.31 -7.90
C PRO A 344 -1.14 -8.40 -8.90
N ALA A 345 0.03 -8.24 -9.51
CA ALA A 345 0.57 -9.17 -10.49
C ALA A 345 1.14 -10.44 -9.84
N LEU A 346 1.83 -10.31 -8.70
CA LEU A 346 2.28 -11.45 -7.90
C LEU A 346 1.09 -12.26 -7.36
N ALA A 347 0.02 -11.60 -6.94
CA ALA A 347 -1.22 -12.24 -6.52
C ALA A 347 -1.89 -13.01 -7.67
N ALA A 348 -1.87 -12.47 -8.90
CA ALA A 348 -2.32 -13.18 -10.09
C ALA A 348 -1.49 -14.44 -10.37
N LEU A 349 -0.15 -14.34 -10.33
CA LEU A 349 0.73 -15.49 -10.49
C LEU A 349 0.50 -16.53 -9.38
N ALA A 350 0.32 -16.10 -8.13
CA ALA A 350 0.03 -16.98 -7.01
C ALA A 350 -1.31 -17.73 -7.19
N ALA A 351 -2.32 -17.07 -7.75
CA ALA A 351 -3.61 -17.69 -8.03
C ALA A 351 -3.51 -18.85 -9.05
N PHE A 352 -2.68 -18.70 -10.08
CA PHE A 352 -2.43 -19.76 -11.07
C PHE A 352 -1.59 -20.93 -10.53
N ALA A 353 -1.04 -20.82 -9.32
CA ALA A 353 -0.40 -21.93 -8.65
C ALA A 353 -1.44 -22.93 -8.12
N LEU A 354 -2.61 -22.44 -7.68
CA LEU A 354 -3.60 -23.20 -6.91
C LEU A 354 -4.02 -24.52 -7.57
N PRO A 355 -4.32 -24.58 -8.89
CA PRO A 355 -4.70 -25.83 -9.55
C PRO A 355 -3.58 -26.88 -9.63
N THR A 356 -2.34 -26.48 -9.38
CA THR A 356 -1.14 -27.32 -9.55
C THR A 356 -0.54 -27.80 -8.22
N LEU A 357 -1.12 -27.38 -7.09
CA LEU A 357 -0.64 -27.73 -5.77
C LEU A 357 -1.01 -29.16 -5.43
N LYS A 358 -0.02 -29.91 -4.90
CA LYS A 358 -0.27 -31.20 -4.26
C LYS A 358 -0.94 -30.97 -2.91
N ARG A 359 -1.75 -31.94 -2.47
CA ARG A 359 -2.44 -31.89 -1.17
C ARG A 359 -1.48 -31.65 0.01
N SER A 360 -0.26 -32.20 -0.04
CA SER A 360 0.76 -32.00 1.01
C SER A 360 1.25 -30.55 1.08
N VAL A 361 1.50 -29.90 -0.06
CA VAL A 361 1.97 -28.51 -0.12
C VAL A 361 0.88 -27.56 0.36
N SER A 362 -0.37 -27.76 -0.05
CA SER A 362 -1.49 -26.98 0.49
C SER A 362 -1.58 -27.15 2.01
N ALA A 363 -1.54 -28.39 2.50
CA ALA A 363 -1.65 -28.66 3.93
C ALA A 363 -0.53 -27.99 4.74
N LEU A 364 0.71 -27.94 4.22
CA LEU A 364 1.82 -27.24 4.87
C LEU A 364 1.54 -25.73 4.99
N ILE A 365 1.07 -25.08 3.91
CA ILE A 365 0.71 -23.66 3.94
C ILE A 365 -0.41 -23.41 4.94
N ASP A 366 -1.44 -24.26 4.94
CA ASP A 366 -2.57 -24.16 5.86
C ASP A 366 -2.13 -24.28 7.33
N TRP A 367 -1.34 -25.28 7.69
CA TRP A 367 -0.87 -25.46 9.08
C TRP A 367 0.07 -24.34 9.53
N PHE A 368 1.02 -23.95 8.67
CA PHE A 368 1.93 -22.85 8.98
C PHE A 368 1.15 -21.55 9.23
N THR A 369 0.22 -21.20 8.33
CA THR A 369 -0.56 -19.96 8.44
C THR A 369 -1.48 -19.99 9.66
N LEU A 370 -2.14 -21.12 9.95
CA LEU A 370 -2.96 -21.28 11.14
C LEU A 370 -2.14 -21.03 12.42
N LEU A 371 -1.01 -21.71 12.57
CA LEU A 371 -0.16 -21.59 13.76
C LEU A 371 0.41 -20.17 13.89
N PHE A 372 0.95 -19.63 12.81
CA PHE A 372 1.57 -18.30 12.80
C PHE A 372 0.57 -17.19 13.16
N PHE A 373 -0.59 -17.14 12.49
CA PHE A 373 -1.57 -16.08 12.74
C PHE A 373 -2.33 -16.26 14.06
N THR A 374 -2.54 -17.49 14.52
CA THR A 374 -3.10 -17.72 15.86
C THR A 374 -2.13 -17.29 16.95
N ALA A 375 -0.85 -17.65 16.84
CA ALA A 375 0.18 -17.20 17.78
C ALA A 375 0.32 -15.66 17.76
N SER A 376 0.28 -15.05 16.58
CA SER A 376 0.32 -13.58 16.43
C SER A 376 -0.89 -12.91 17.08
N ALA A 377 -2.10 -13.43 16.87
CA ALA A 377 -3.31 -12.90 17.50
C ALA A 377 -3.27 -13.01 19.02
N ILE A 378 -2.81 -14.15 19.56
CA ILE A 378 -2.60 -14.34 20.99
C ILE A 378 -1.57 -13.33 21.53
N ALA A 379 -0.45 -13.13 20.83
CA ALA A 379 0.56 -12.16 21.24
C ALA A 379 0.00 -10.72 21.28
N ILE A 380 -0.81 -10.33 20.28
CA ILE A 380 -1.47 -9.03 20.23
C ILE A 380 -2.39 -8.84 21.44
N TRP A 381 -3.21 -9.85 21.75
CA TRP A 381 -4.10 -9.84 22.92
C TRP A 381 -3.33 -9.77 24.24
N VAL A 382 -2.31 -10.61 24.43
CA VAL A 382 -1.50 -10.66 25.66
C VAL A 382 -0.80 -9.32 25.91
N ILE A 383 -0.18 -8.74 24.88
CA ILE A 383 0.47 -7.43 25.01
C ILE A 383 -0.57 -6.36 25.33
N TRP A 384 -1.71 -6.33 24.63
CA TRP A 384 -2.76 -5.36 24.92
C TRP A 384 -3.30 -5.47 26.36
N VAL A 385 -3.64 -6.69 26.81
CA VAL A 385 -4.08 -6.92 28.20
C VAL A 385 -3.02 -6.47 29.18
N SER A 386 -1.75 -6.78 28.92
CA SER A 386 -0.63 -6.36 29.79
C SER A 386 -0.49 -4.84 29.87
N THR A 387 -0.75 -4.11 28.79
CA THR A 387 -0.71 -2.65 28.80
C THR A 387 -1.87 -2.04 29.57
N GLN A 388 -3.04 -2.68 29.54
CA GLN A 388 -4.23 -2.18 30.24
C GLN A 388 -4.21 -2.50 31.74
N THR A 389 -3.71 -3.68 32.12
CA THR A 389 -3.79 -4.17 33.52
C THR A 389 -2.45 -4.19 34.26
N GLY A 390 -1.33 -4.08 33.54
CA GLY A 390 0.01 -4.31 34.08
C GLY A 390 0.43 -5.79 34.17
N PHE A 391 -0.46 -6.75 33.87
CA PHE A 391 -0.16 -8.18 33.92
C PHE A 391 -0.36 -8.87 32.55
N PRO A 392 0.61 -9.65 32.03
CA PRO A 392 1.89 -10.00 32.66
C PRO A 392 2.91 -8.85 32.71
N ALA A 393 3.70 -8.78 33.79
CA ALA A 393 4.58 -7.64 34.07
C ALA A 393 5.68 -7.41 33.01
N LYS A 394 6.25 -8.48 32.44
CA LYS A 394 7.34 -8.36 31.46
C LYS A 394 6.91 -7.67 30.16
N PRO A 395 5.85 -8.10 29.45
CA PRO A 395 5.30 -7.36 28.31
C PRO A 395 4.92 -5.91 28.65
N ALA A 396 4.28 -5.66 29.80
CA ALA A 396 3.91 -4.31 30.23
C ALA A 396 5.14 -3.41 30.40
N ALA A 397 6.18 -3.89 31.08
CA ALA A 397 7.44 -3.16 31.26
C ALA A 397 8.16 -2.90 29.93
N ASN A 398 8.15 -3.85 29.00
CA ASN A 398 8.73 -3.65 27.67
C ASN A 398 8.01 -2.55 26.89
N VAL A 399 6.68 -2.52 26.93
CA VAL A 399 5.90 -1.45 26.30
C VAL A 399 6.17 -0.11 26.98
N ALA A 400 6.17 -0.05 28.31
CA ALA A 400 6.46 1.17 29.05
C ALA A 400 7.86 1.73 28.75
N LYS A 401 8.84 0.85 28.49
CA LYS A 401 10.20 1.24 28.07
C LYS A 401 10.21 1.83 26.66
N LEU A 402 9.43 1.27 25.73
CA LEU A 402 9.36 1.69 24.32
C LEU A 402 8.50 2.94 24.11
N ALA A 403 7.41 3.07 24.87
CA ALA A 403 6.43 4.15 24.77
C ALA A 403 6.34 4.88 26.12
N GLN A 404 7.42 5.58 26.48
CA GLN A 404 7.52 6.27 27.77
C GLN A 404 6.47 7.37 27.89
N GLY A 405 5.66 7.34 28.95
CA GLY A 405 4.59 8.33 29.17
C GLY A 405 3.29 8.02 28.42
N PHE A 406 3.18 6.86 27.76
CA PHE A 406 1.92 6.39 27.20
C PHE A 406 0.94 6.01 28.31
N ILE A 407 -0.29 6.53 28.22
CA ILE A 407 -1.39 6.18 29.12
C ILE A 407 -2.38 5.29 28.35
N PRO A 408 -2.65 4.06 28.82
CA PRO A 408 -3.60 3.16 28.19
C PRO A 408 -5.00 3.76 28.12
N GLN A 409 -5.67 3.54 26.99
CA GLN A 409 -7.05 3.97 26.76
C GLN A 409 -7.90 2.74 26.38
N PHE A 410 -9.09 2.63 26.97
CA PHE A 410 -10.02 1.55 26.67
C PHE A 410 -11.21 2.09 25.85
N SER A 411 -11.48 1.45 24.73
CA SER A 411 -12.65 1.73 23.89
C SER A 411 -13.52 0.49 23.80
N THR A 412 -14.77 0.59 24.27
CA THR A 412 -15.76 -0.50 24.23
C THR A 412 -16.03 -0.96 22.80
N LEU A 413 -16.16 -0.03 21.87
CA LEU A 413 -16.37 -0.33 20.46
C LEU A 413 -15.18 -1.08 19.85
N ALA A 414 -13.96 -0.60 20.05
CA ALA A 414 -12.75 -1.26 19.52
C ALA A 414 -12.59 -2.68 20.11
N PHE A 415 -12.86 -2.84 21.40
CA PHE A 415 -12.83 -4.14 22.07
C PHE A 415 -13.89 -5.10 21.51
N ALA A 416 -15.14 -4.64 21.31
CA ALA A 416 -16.21 -5.46 20.74
C ALA A 416 -15.88 -5.92 19.30
N VAL A 417 -15.34 -5.03 18.48
CA VAL A 417 -14.89 -5.35 17.11
C VAL A 417 -13.75 -6.36 17.13
N ALA A 418 -12.76 -6.20 18.02
CA ALA A 418 -11.65 -7.14 18.18
C ALA A 418 -12.12 -8.53 18.63
N LEU A 419 -13.09 -8.59 19.55
CA LEU A 419 -13.69 -9.84 20.02
C LEU A 419 -14.45 -10.54 18.88
N ALA A 420 -15.26 -9.80 18.13
CA ALA A 420 -15.98 -10.33 16.96
C ALA A 420 -15.02 -10.86 15.89
N ALA A 421 -13.93 -10.14 15.61
CA ALA A 421 -12.91 -10.59 14.67
C ALA A 421 -12.19 -11.86 15.15
N THR A 422 -11.88 -11.95 16.45
CA THR A 422 -11.27 -13.15 17.06
C THR A 422 -12.23 -14.35 17.01
N ALA A 423 -13.52 -14.15 17.27
CA ALA A 423 -14.55 -15.18 17.14
C ALA A 423 -14.70 -15.65 15.68
N ALA A 424 -14.68 -14.71 14.72
CA ALA A 424 -14.70 -15.03 13.29
C ALA A 424 -13.47 -15.86 12.87
N TRP A 425 -12.28 -15.54 13.40
CA TRP A 425 -11.08 -16.36 13.19
C TRP A 425 -11.24 -17.78 13.72
N CYS A 426 -11.74 -17.94 14.94
CA CYS A 426 -12.03 -19.26 15.52
C CYS A 426 -13.03 -20.05 14.64
N ALA A 427 -14.06 -19.39 14.11
CA ALA A 427 -15.01 -20.00 13.18
C ALA A 427 -14.36 -20.43 11.85
N VAL A 428 -13.46 -19.61 11.29
CA VAL A 428 -12.68 -19.95 10.09
C VAL A 428 -11.76 -21.14 10.35
N VAL A 429 -11.10 -21.18 11.50
CA VAL A 429 -10.23 -22.29 11.91
C VAL A 429 -11.05 -23.58 12.08
N ALA A 430 -12.18 -23.52 12.78
CA ALA A 430 -13.10 -24.66 12.95
C ALA A 430 -13.65 -25.16 11.60
N TRP A 431 -14.02 -24.24 10.70
CA TRP A 431 -14.41 -24.59 9.34
C TRP A 431 -13.27 -25.27 8.58
N ARG A 432 -12.04 -24.79 8.75
CA ARG A 432 -10.87 -25.31 8.04
C ARG A 432 -10.45 -26.70 8.52
N THR A 433 -10.59 -26.98 9.82
CA THR A 433 -10.29 -28.29 10.43
C THR A 433 -11.43 -29.30 10.23
N GLY A 434 -12.62 -28.85 9.85
CA GLY A 434 -13.76 -29.69 9.45
C GLY A 434 -13.57 -30.49 8.13
N ARG A 435 -14.46 -31.46 7.88
CA ARG A 435 -14.34 -32.46 6.80
C ARG A 435 -14.39 -31.89 5.36
N ASN A 436 -13.43 -32.34 4.54
CA ASN A 436 -13.41 -32.54 3.07
C ASN A 436 -14.20 -31.57 2.14
N GLN A 437 -13.88 -30.27 2.18
CA GLN A 437 -14.14 -29.38 1.04
C GLN A 437 -12.91 -29.26 0.13
N SER A 438 -13.03 -29.73 -1.11
CA SER A 438 -12.07 -29.51 -2.20
C SER A 438 -12.40 -28.18 -2.87
N ALA A 439 -11.82 -27.06 -2.43
CA ALA A 439 -11.99 -25.78 -3.12
C ALA A 439 -10.62 -25.18 -3.38
N LEU A 440 -10.36 -24.67 -4.59
CA LEU A 440 -9.06 -24.12 -4.97
C LEU A 440 -8.61 -22.96 -4.08
N TRP A 441 -9.55 -22.07 -3.72
CA TRP A 441 -9.28 -20.89 -2.90
C TRP A 441 -9.00 -21.20 -1.44
N LYS A 442 -9.27 -22.42 -0.97
CA LYS A 442 -9.23 -22.82 0.44
C LYS A 442 -7.89 -22.54 1.10
N THR A 443 -6.79 -22.83 0.42
CA THR A 443 -5.41 -22.66 0.92
C THR A 443 -5.07 -21.20 1.22
N LEU A 444 -5.73 -20.25 0.55
CA LEU A 444 -5.47 -18.82 0.71
C LEU A 444 -6.42 -18.13 1.69
N VAL A 445 -7.47 -18.80 2.16
CA VAL A 445 -8.40 -18.23 3.14
C VAL A 445 -7.71 -17.98 4.47
N LEU A 446 -6.96 -18.96 4.99
CA LEU A 446 -6.25 -18.81 6.26
C LEU A 446 -5.23 -17.67 6.25
N PRO A 447 -4.31 -17.56 5.27
CA PRO A 447 -3.36 -16.46 5.26
C PRO A 447 -4.03 -15.09 5.06
N ALA A 448 -5.05 -14.99 4.22
CA ALA A 448 -5.79 -13.74 4.02
C ALA A 448 -6.54 -13.33 5.29
N ALA A 449 -7.33 -14.24 5.87
CA ALA A 449 -8.09 -13.99 7.10
C ALA A 449 -7.18 -13.73 8.29
N GLY A 450 -6.05 -14.42 8.40
CA GLY A 450 -5.07 -14.24 9.48
C GLY A 450 -4.36 -12.89 9.39
N THR A 451 -3.99 -12.46 8.17
CA THR A 451 -3.42 -11.13 7.93
C THR A 451 -4.44 -10.04 8.25
N THR A 452 -5.67 -10.19 7.76
CA THR A 452 -6.78 -9.26 8.08
C THR A 452 -7.07 -9.21 9.58
N LEU A 453 -7.09 -10.35 10.28
CA LEU A 453 -7.27 -10.41 11.72
C LEU A 453 -6.18 -9.63 12.44
N CYS A 454 -4.90 -9.91 12.15
CA CYS A 454 -3.80 -9.24 12.83
C CYS A 454 -3.83 -7.73 12.55
N TRP A 455 -4.08 -7.33 11.30
CA TRP A 455 -4.25 -5.92 10.95
C TRP A 455 -5.39 -5.27 11.73
N LEU A 456 -6.56 -5.90 11.79
CA LEU A 456 -7.73 -5.40 12.51
C LEU A 456 -7.47 -5.32 14.01
N LEU A 457 -6.84 -6.33 14.62
CA LEU A 457 -6.51 -6.30 16.05
C LEU A 457 -5.49 -5.18 16.37
N LEU A 458 -4.47 -5.00 15.51
CA LEU A 458 -3.51 -3.90 15.66
C LEU A 458 -4.17 -2.52 15.50
N THR A 459 -5.07 -2.37 14.55
CA THR A 459 -5.76 -1.11 14.25
C THR A 459 -7.02 -0.88 15.09
N THR A 460 -7.29 -1.76 16.07
CA THR A 460 -8.35 -1.56 17.07
C THR A 460 -7.75 -1.52 18.48
N LEU A 461 -7.17 -2.63 18.95
CA LEU A 461 -6.64 -2.78 20.29
C LEU A 461 -5.37 -1.94 20.49
N TRP A 462 -4.41 -2.04 19.57
CA TRP A 462 -3.14 -1.33 19.68
C TRP A 462 -3.17 0.09 19.11
N LEU A 463 -4.28 0.52 18.49
CA LEU A 463 -4.33 1.79 17.77
C LEU A 463 -3.89 3.00 18.62
N PRO A 464 -4.33 3.18 19.88
CA PRO A 464 -3.88 4.31 20.70
C PRO A 464 -2.36 4.27 20.96
N MET A 465 -1.82 3.08 21.22
CA MET A 465 -0.38 2.88 21.43
C MET A 465 0.41 3.11 20.14
N LEU A 466 -0.11 2.65 18.99
CA LEU A 466 0.50 2.88 17.68
C LEU A 466 0.46 4.35 17.29
N ASN A 467 -0.65 5.07 17.54
CA ASN A 467 -0.71 6.51 17.34
C ASN A 467 0.33 7.22 18.21
N TYR A 468 0.43 6.87 19.50
CA TYR A 468 1.45 7.44 20.38
C TYR A 468 2.90 7.17 19.90
N ALA A 469 3.16 5.97 19.40
CA ALA A 469 4.50 5.55 18.98
C ALA A 469 4.90 6.08 17.59
N ARG A 470 3.94 6.23 16.67
CA ARG A 470 4.17 6.45 15.23
C ARG A 470 3.77 7.84 14.75
N SER A 471 2.89 8.53 15.45
CA SER A 471 2.53 9.93 15.19
C SER A 471 3.56 10.88 15.79
N ASP A 472 3.64 12.08 15.24
CA ASP A 472 4.42 13.18 15.82
C ASP A 472 3.59 14.01 16.82
N ALA A 473 2.31 13.67 16.99
CA ALA A 473 1.39 14.34 17.90
C ALA A 473 1.89 14.45 19.35
N PRO A 474 2.53 13.44 19.98
CA PRO A 474 3.08 13.61 21.33
C PRO A 474 4.19 14.66 21.40
N GLN A 475 5.12 14.65 20.43
CA GLN A 475 6.23 15.60 20.36
C GLN A 475 5.70 17.03 20.16
N VAL A 476 4.79 17.22 19.20
CA VAL A 476 4.20 18.53 18.91
C VAL A 476 3.38 19.04 20.09
N ARG A 477 2.60 18.19 20.78
CA ARG A 477 1.88 18.59 22.01
C ARG A 477 2.83 19.05 23.12
N SER A 478 3.97 18.40 23.31
CA SER A 478 4.99 18.85 24.26
C SER A 478 5.58 20.21 23.87
N VAL A 479 5.80 20.46 22.58
CA VAL A 479 6.23 21.78 22.09
C VAL A 479 5.14 22.82 22.37
N MET A 480 3.88 22.54 22.03
CA MET A 480 2.76 23.47 22.24
C MET A 480 2.53 23.80 23.71
N ALA A 481 2.75 22.84 24.62
CA ALA A 481 2.68 23.07 26.06
C ALA A 481 3.74 24.07 26.55
N LEU A 482 4.92 24.10 25.93
CA LEU A 482 6.01 25.00 26.30
C LEU A 482 5.80 26.42 25.75
N ILE A 483 5.31 26.54 24.52
CA ILE A 483 5.14 27.84 23.83
C ILE A 483 3.73 28.45 23.99
N ASN A 484 2.93 27.89 24.90
CA ASN A 484 1.50 28.14 25.06
C ASN A 484 1.15 29.64 24.99
N GLY A 485 0.11 29.98 24.20
CA GLY A 485 -0.36 31.36 24.02
C GLY A 485 0.49 32.22 23.08
N SER A 486 1.53 31.68 22.45
CA SER A 486 2.33 32.43 21.48
C SER A 486 1.59 32.64 20.15
N PRO A 487 1.61 33.87 19.58
CA PRO A 487 0.98 34.15 18.28
C PRO A 487 1.75 33.54 17.10
N CYS A 488 3.07 33.32 17.25
CA CYS A 488 3.88 32.73 16.19
C CYS A 488 5.20 32.13 16.70
N VAL A 489 5.78 31.25 15.89
CA VAL A 489 7.07 30.61 16.16
C VAL A 489 7.95 30.64 14.92
N HIS A 490 9.22 30.98 15.08
CA HIS A 490 10.19 30.81 14.00
C HIS A 490 10.57 29.34 13.87
N VAL A 491 10.82 28.89 12.64
CA VAL A 491 11.31 27.55 12.35
C VAL A 491 12.63 27.61 11.58
N LEU A 492 13.55 26.71 11.91
CA LEU A 492 14.86 26.60 11.28
C LEU A 492 15.26 25.13 11.11
N GLY A 493 15.59 24.74 9.88
CA GLY A 493 16.17 23.42 9.59
C GLY A 493 15.21 22.24 9.71
N LEU A 494 13.91 22.47 9.91
CA LEU A 494 12.91 21.39 9.95
C LEU A 494 12.83 20.65 8.61
N ASP A 495 12.77 19.32 8.68
CA ASP A 495 12.44 18.50 7.52
C ASP A 495 10.93 18.61 7.16
N GLN A 496 10.54 18.05 6.01
CA GLN A 496 9.14 18.11 5.56
C GLN A 496 8.18 17.42 6.53
N GLY A 497 8.61 16.34 7.18
CA GLY A 497 7.81 15.58 8.13
C GLY A 497 7.56 16.36 9.42
N GLN A 498 8.61 16.94 9.98
CA GLN A 498 8.55 17.79 11.17
C GLN A 498 7.71 19.05 10.91
N PHE A 499 7.91 19.71 9.75
CA PHE A 499 7.10 20.86 9.39
C PHE A 499 5.63 20.46 9.18
N ALA A 500 5.35 19.35 8.48
CA ALA A 500 4.00 18.82 8.34
C ALA A 500 3.36 18.54 9.71
N ALA A 501 4.08 17.85 10.61
CA ALA A 501 3.59 17.53 11.94
C ALA A 501 3.21 18.79 12.73
N LEU A 502 3.99 19.87 12.65
CA LEU A 502 3.66 21.16 13.28
C LEU A 502 2.39 21.78 12.69
N GLN A 503 2.17 21.70 11.36
CA GLN A 503 0.94 22.20 10.73
C GLN A 503 -0.29 21.37 11.10
N VAL A 504 -0.11 20.06 11.29
CA VAL A 504 -1.21 19.11 11.49
C VAL A 504 -1.64 19.03 12.95
N PHE A 505 -0.67 18.98 13.87
CA PHE A 505 -0.93 18.78 15.30
C PHE A 505 -0.72 20.05 16.13
N GLY A 506 -0.09 21.07 15.56
CA GLY A 506 0.12 22.36 16.22
C GLY A 506 -0.98 23.37 15.88
N SER A 507 -1.12 24.39 16.72
CA SER A 507 -2.07 25.49 16.54
C SER A 507 -1.39 26.85 16.39
N VAL A 508 -0.07 26.87 16.19
CA VAL A 508 0.76 28.09 16.13
C VAL A 508 1.11 28.45 14.69
N VAL A 509 1.13 29.75 14.38
CA VAL A 509 1.62 30.23 13.08
C VAL A 509 3.14 30.08 13.02
N THR A 510 3.61 29.21 12.13
CA THR A 510 5.05 29.01 11.89
C THR A 510 5.58 29.99 10.85
N ARG A 511 6.75 30.57 11.07
CA ARG A 511 7.42 31.47 10.12
C ARG A 511 8.88 31.07 9.91
N PRO A 512 9.42 31.11 8.69
CA PRO A 512 10.85 30.89 8.51
C PRO A 512 11.65 31.97 9.26
N LEU A 513 12.80 31.61 9.82
CA LEU A 513 13.72 32.59 10.40
C LEU A 513 14.48 33.31 9.27
N THR A 514 13.95 34.47 8.83
CA THR A 514 14.58 35.35 7.85
C THR A 514 14.67 36.78 8.39
N ALA A 515 15.62 37.56 7.89
CA ALA A 515 15.83 38.95 8.33
C ALA A 515 14.59 39.85 8.14
N ALA A 516 13.71 39.51 7.19
CA ALA A 516 12.48 40.24 6.89
C ALA A 516 11.24 39.74 7.65
N ALA A 517 11.33 38.63 8.39
CA ALA A 517 10.18 38.06 9.07
C ALA A 517 9.84 38.86 10.35
N PRO A 518 8.54 39.09 10.65
CA PRO A 518 8.14 39.73 11.90
C PRO A 518 8.56 38.89 13.10
N THR A 519 8.88 39.58 14.20
CA THR A 519 9.53 38.98 15.36
C THR A 519 8.60 38.03 16.11
N CYS A 520 8.96 36.74 16.16
CA CYS A 520 8.29 35.76 17.02
C CYS A 520 9.06 35.53 18.34
N PRO A 521 8.36 35.29 19.45
CA PRO A 521 8.99 35.09 20.77
C PRO A 521 9.67 33.72 20.93
N TRP A 522 9.42 32.78 20.02
CA TRP A 522 9.97 31.41 20.07
C TRP A 522 10.62 31.03 18.74
N LEU A 523 11.61 30.14 18.81
CA LEU A 523 12.29 29.53 17.69
C LEU A 523 12.38 28.01 17.89
N LEU A 524 12.02 27.25 16.86
CA LEU A 524 12.13 25.81 16.78
C LEU A 524 13.21 25.42 15.79
N VAL A 525 14.11 24.54 16.22
CA VAL A 525 15.23 24.06 15.43
C VAL A 525 15.20 22.54 15.38
N ALA A 526 15.42 21.94 14.20
CA ALA A 526 15.63 20.50 14.08
C ALA A 526 16.97 20.10 14.71
N ASP A 527 16.95 19.06 15.55
CA ASP A 527 18.14 18.48 16.16
C ASP A 527 18.70 17.37 15.26
N ASP A 528 19.34 17.73 14.14
CA ASP A 528 19.80 16.78 13.13
C ASP A 528 20.99 15.92 13.63
N ALA A 529 20.71 14.74 14.18
CA ALA A 529 21.69 13.65 14.29
C ALA A 529 21.49 12.65 13.13
N PRO A 530 21.79 13.00 11.85
CA PRO A 530 23.14 12.75 11.29
C PRO A 530 23.55 13.63 10.08
N ARG A 531 23.07 14.88 9.93
CA ARG A 531 23.50 15.77 8.82
C ARG A 531 24.49 16.85 9.29
N PRO A 532 25.82 16.63 9.17
CA PRO A 532 26.82 17.58 9.67
C PRO A 532 26.84 18.94 8.93
N ALA A 533 26.23 19.05 7.74
CA ALA A 533 26.30 20.27 6.91
C ALA A 533 25.28 21.38 7.30
N LEU A 534 24.27 21.08 8.12
CA LEU A 534 23.26 22.04 8.57
C LEU A 534 23.42 22.45 10.04
N ARG A 535 24.59 22.20 10.66
CA ARG A 535 25.05 22.96 11.83
C ARG A 535 25.22 24.43 11.44
N ARG A 536 24.13 25.16 11.21
CA ARG A 536 24.11 26.58 11.55
C ARG A 536 24.36 26.57 13.05
N SER A 537 25.40 27.27 13.47
CA SER A 537 25.77 27.47 14.86
C SER A 537 24.52 27.65 15.75
N PRO A 538 24.57 27.29 17.05
CA PRO A 538 23.48 27.63 17.97
C PRO A 538 23.02 29.07 17.68
N PRO A 539 21.70 29.32 17.60
CA PRO A 539 21.20 30.67 17.36
C PRO A 539 21.88 31.62 18.34
N ASP A 540 22.26 32.83 17.88
CA ASP A 540 23.04 33.77 18.71
C ASP A 540 22.49 33.82 20.13
N GLU A 541 23.30 33.42 21.11
CA GLU A 541 22.90 33.31 22.52
C GLU A 541 22.46 34.67 23.08
N LYS A 542 22.87 35.78 22.44
CA LYS A 542 22.41 37.12 22.77
C LYS A 542 20.96 37.38 22.35
N GLU A 543 20.43 36.62 21.39
CA GLU A 543 19.07 36.77 20.89
C GLU A 543 18.14 35.61 21.32
N TRP A 544 18.69 34.43 21.58
CA TRP A 544 17.93 33.21 21.83
C TRP A 544 18.46 32.44 23.04
N ALA A 545 17.59 32.24 24.04
CA ALA A 545 17.86 31.39 25.19
C ALA A 545 17.29 29.98 24.98
N PHE A 546 18.10 28.95 25.24
CA PHE A 546 17.64 27.56 25.21
C PHE A 546 16.52 27.33 26.24
N ALA A 547 15.42 26.73 25.82
CA ALA A 547 14.30 26.40 26.70
C ALA A 547 14.18 24.89 26.94
N ALA A 548 14.17 24.08 25.87
CA ALA A 548 14.05 22.63 26.00
C ALA A 548 14.52 21.88 24.74
N ARG A 549 14.88 20.61 24.91
CA ARG A 549 15.07 19.63 23.84
C ARG A 549 13.99 18.57 23.93
N ILE A 550 13.10 18.50 22.93
CA ILE A 550 11.91 17.66 22.94
C ILE A 550 12.07 16.53 21.91
N GLY A 551 12.45 15.35 22.39
CA GLY A 551 12.51 14.13 21.59
C GLY A 551 11.14 13.46 21.42
N ARG A 552 11.04 12.53 20.48
CA ARG A 552 9.84 11.69 20.33
C ARG A 552 9.81 10.60 21.42
N PRO A 553 8.64 10.04 21.75
CA PRO A 553 8.54 8.99 22.77
C PRO A 553 9.34 7.73 22.42
N THR A 554 9.44 7.40 21.13
CA THR A 554 10.06 6.17 20.61
C THR A 554 11.45 6.39 20.02
N ASP A 555 11.84 7.64 19.77
CA ASP A 555 13.14 7.99 19.18
C ASP A 555 13.60 9.35 19.71
N ARG A 556 14.64 9.34 20.55
CA ARG A 556 15.22 10.54 21.15
C ARG A 556 16.28 11.20 20.26
N SER A 557 16.68 10.57 19.15
CA SER A 557 17.62 11.14 18.19
C SER A 557 16.95 12.17 17.28
N ASP A 558 15.66 11.97 17.02
CA ASP A 558 14.80 12.94 16.35
C ASP A 558 14.14 13.85 17.39
N ALA A 559 14.73 15.02 17.59
CA ALA A 559 14.29 16.00 18.57
C ALA A 559 14.09 17.39 17.95
N LEU A 560 13.22 18.17 18.59
CA LEU A 560 13.04 19.58 18.31
C LEU A 560 13.66 20.36 19.47
N VAL A 561 14.57 21.29 19.14
CA VAL A 561 15.15 22.21 20.11
C VAL A 561 14.32 23.49 20.12
N VAL A 562 13.87 23.89 21.29
CA VAL A 562 13.03 25.07 21.50
C VAL A 562 13.85 26.17 22.17
N TYR A 563 13.85 27.35 21.57
CA TYR A 563 14.49 28.55 22.08
C TYR A 563 13.45 29.66 22.33
N ARG A 564 13.66 30.42 23.39
CA ARG A 564 12.90 31.63 23.70
C ARG A 564 13.73 32.86 23.33
N ARG A 565 13.10 33.86 22.73
CA ARG A 565 13.78 35.12 22.43
C ARG A 565 14.16 35.84 23.71
N VAL A 566 15.39 36.32 23.79
CA VAL A 566 15.86 37.16 24.90
C VAL A 566 15.20 38.54 24.76
N PRO A 567 14.52 39.06 25.80
CA PRO A 567 14.02 40.44 25.78
C PRO A 567 15.21 41.40 25.66
N ARG A 568 15.14 42.34 24.72
CA ARG A 568 16.13 43.42 24.60
C ARG A 568 15.95 44.47 25.68
#